data_AF-A0A351FM81-F1
#
_entry.id   AF-A0A351FM81-F1
#
_cell.length_a   1.000
_cell.length_b   1.000
_cell.length_c   1.000
_cell.angle_alpha   90.00
_cell.angle_beta   90.00
_cell.angle_gamma   90.00
#
_symmetry.space_group_name_H-M   'P 1'
#
loop_
_entity.id
_entity.type
_entity.pdbx_description
1 polymer ?
#
loop_
_entity_poly.entity_id
_entity_poly.type
_entity_poly.pdbx_seq_one_letter_code
_entity_poly.pdbx_strand_id
1 'polypeptide(L)' 'MGISILLGIVSTAFWIWMLVDCCTNEPSEGNDKVVWILLIVFLGVIGAIVYYFARRQPRLSRYGK' A
#
# COMPACT_ATOMS: atom_id res chain seq x y z
N MET A 1 5.40 -2.67 -27.34
CA MET A 1 3.99 -2.82 -26.90
C MET A 1 3.83 -3.76 -25.70
N GLY A 2 4.38 -4.98 -25.69
CA GLY A 2 4.14 -5.95 -24.60
C GLY A 2 4.61 -5.50 -23.20
N ILE A 3 5.77 -4.87 -23.08
CA ILE A 3 6.35 -4.45 -21.79
C ILE A 3 5.49 -3.41 -21.06
N SER A 4 4.88 -2.47 -21.78
CA SER A 4 4.06 -1.41 -21.20
C SER A 4 2.79 -1.98 -20.53
N ILE A 5 2.19 -3.01 -21.15
CA ILE A 5 1.02 -3.70 -20.60
C ILE A 5 1.40 -4.46 -19.33
N LEU A 6 2.53 -5.17 -19.36
CA LEU A 6 3.04 -5.91 -18.21
C LEU A 6 3.31 -4.96 -17.02
N LEU A 7 3.98 -3.82 -17.27
CA LEU A 7 4.22 -2.80 -16.25
C LEU A 7 2.92 -2.27 -15.66
N GLY A 8 1.93 -1.96 -16.51
CA GLY A 8 0.60 -1.53 -16.05
C GLY A 8 -0.05 -2.53 -15.10
N ILE A 9 -0.07 -3.81 -15.48
CA ILE A 9 -0.66 -4.89 -14.66
C ILE A 9 0.07 -5.02 -13.31
N VAL A 10 1.40 -5.03 -13.33
CA VAL A 10 2.20 -5.16 -12.10
C VAL A 10 1.98 -3.96 -11.18
N SER A 11 1.96 -2.74 -11.73
CA SER A 11 1.70 -1.53 -10.96
C SER A 11 0.30 -1.52 -10.34
N THR A 12 -0.73 -1.93 -11.09
CA THR A 12 -2.10 -2.02 -10.56
C THR A 12 -2.24 -3.14 -9.53
N ALA A 13 -1.64 -4.31 -9.76
CA ALA A 13 -1.65 -5.41 -8.80
C ALA A 13 -0.95 -5.01 -7.49
N PHE A 14 0.20 -4.34 -7.58
CA PHE A 14 0.91 -3.81 -6.42
C PHE A 14 0.08 -2.77 -5.65
N TRP A 15 -0.57 -1.85 -6.37
CA TRP A 15 -1.44 -0.84 -5.77
C TRP A 15 -2.63 -1.46 -5.01
N ILE A 16 -3.33 -2.41 -5.63
CA ILE A 16 -4.45 -3.13 -4.99
C ILE A 16 -3.95 -3.90 -3.77
N TRP A 17 -2.81 -4.60 -3.90
CA TRP A 17 -2.24 -5.34 -2.79
C TRP A 17 -1.94 -4.45 -1.59
N MET A 18 -1.39 -3.25 -1.80
CA MET A 18 -1.15 -2.29 -0.71
C MET A 18 -2.44 -1.77 -0.08
N LEU A 19 -3.51 -1.56 -0.86
CA LEU A 19 -4.82 -1.22 -0.30
C LEU A 19 -5.35 -2.34 0.59
N VAL A 20 -5.27 -3.59 0.14
CA VAL A 20 -5.70 -4.76 0.93
C VAL A 20 -4.87 -4.89 2.20
N ASP A 21 -3.53 -4.74 2.12
CA ASP A 21 -2.64 -4.77 3.29
C ASP A 21 -3.03 -3.68 4.30
N CYS A 22 -3.31 -2.46 3.84
CA CYS A 22 -3.75 -1.35 4.68
C CYS A 22 -5.11 -1.61 5.33
N CYS A 23 -6.07 -2.16 4.59
CA CYS A 23 -7.40 -2.45 5.14
C CYS A 23 -7.37 -3.56 6.20
N THR A 24 -6.47 -4.53 6.07
CA THR A 24 -6.40 -5.73 6.91
C THR A 24 -5.46 -5.62 8.10
N ASN A 25 -4.32 -4.96 7.93
CA ASN A 25 -3.27 -4.93 8.96
C ASN A 25 -3.16 -3.62 9.72
N GLU A 26 -3.74 -2.53 9.20
CA GLU A 26 -3.67 -1.25 9.87
C GLU A 26 -4.73 -1.19 10.98
N PRO A 27 -4.35 -0.83 12.23
CA PRO A 27 -5.30 -0.74 13.33
C PRO A 27 -6.41 0.24 12.98
N SER A 28 -7.64 -0.11 13.36
CA SER A 28 -8.80 0.78 13.15
C SER A 28 -8.96 1.81 14.28
N GLU A 29 -7.94 1.92 15.12
CA GLU A 29 -7.82 2.89 16.21
C GLU A 29 -7.40 4.25 15.61
N GLY A 30 -8.22 5.28 15.83
CA GLY A 30 -7.96 6.63 15.32
C GLY A 30 -8.07 6.75 13.79
N ASN A 31 -7.43 7.79 13.24
CA ASN A 31 -7.56 8.15 11.82
C ASN A 31 -6.45 7.60 10.92
N ASP A 32 -5.43 6.95 11.46
CA ASP A 32 -4.24 6.49 10.70
C ASP A 32 -4.64 5.62 9.51
N LYS A 33 -5.53 4.65 9.72
CA LYS A 33 -6.03 3.75 8.67
C LYS A 33 -6.70 4.51 7.53
N VAL A 34 -7.57 5.47 7.87
CA VAL A 34 -8.31 6.25 6.88
C VAL A 34 -7.36 7.16 6.09
N VAL A 35 -6.40 7.79 6.76
CA VAL A 35 -5.37 8.63 6.12
C VAL A 35 -4.53 7.80 5.15
N TRP A 36 -4.07 6.61 5.55
CA TRP A 36 -3.30 5.74 4.66
C TRP A 36 -4.10 5.26 3.46
N ILE A 37 -5.37 4.86 3.65
CA ILE A 37 -6.25 4.50 2.54
C ILE A 37 -6.41 5.68 1.57
N LEU A 38 -6.68 6.89 2.09
CA LEU A 38 -6.79 8.10 1.28
C LEU A 38 -5.52 8.36 0.47
N LEU A 39 -4.35 8.26 1.10
CA LEU A 39 -3.07 8.45 0.41
C LEU A 39 -2.86 7.41 -0.70
N ILE A 40 -3.14 6.13 -0.44
CA ILE A 40 -2.97 5.08 -1.44
C ILE A 40 -3.97 5.27 -2.59
N VAL A 41 -5.23 5.61 -2.31
CA VAL A 41 -6.25 5.81 -3.34
C VAL A 41 -5.96 7.05 -4.20
N PHE A 42 -5.66 8.20 -3.60
CA PHE A 42 -5.48 9.45 -4.34
C PHE A 42 -4.13 9.55 -5.05
N LEU A 43 -3.06 9.00 -4.48
CA LEU A 43 -1.73 9.02 -5.11
C LEU A 43 -1.46 7.77 -5.97
N GLY A 44 -2.39 6.81 -5.99
CA GLY A 44 -2.25 5.58 -6.78
C GLY A 44 -0.99 4.78 -6.40
N VAL A 45 -0.23 4.37 -7.42
CA VAL A 45 1.00 3.58 -7.27
C VAL A 45 2.03 4.29 -6.38
N ILE A 46 2.11 5.63 -6.44
CA ILE A 46 3.03 6.41 -5.59
C ILE A 46 2.61 6.27 -4.12
N GLY A 47 1.30 6.39 -3.83
CA GLY A 47 0.77 6.20 -2.48
C GLY A 47 1.03 4.80 -1.94
N ALA A 48 0.90 3.77 -2.79
CA ALA A 48 1.24 2.39 -2.46
C ALA A 48 2.73 2.20 -2.12
N ILE A 49 3.63 2.84 -2.88
CA ILE A 49 5.08 2.79 -2.60
C ILE A 49 5.38 3.46 -1.25
N VAL A 50 4.82 4.66 -1.00
CA VAL A 50 5.02 5.38 0.26
C VAL A 50 4.52 4.54 1.44
N TYR A 51 3.31 3.97 1.34
CA TYR A 51 2.75 3.10 2.37
C TYR A 51 3.64 1.88 2.64
N TYR A 52 4.17 1.25 1.58
CA TYR A 52 5.05 0.09 1.71
C TYR A 52 6.28 0.40 2.59
N PHE A 53 6.98 1.49 2.31
CA PHE A 53 8.20 1.85 3.04
C PHE A 53 7.93 2.50 4.40
N ALA A 54 6.94 3.39 4.48
CA ALA A 54 6.68 4.16 5.68
C ALA A 54 5.87 3.39 6.73
N ARG A 55 5.04 2.41 6.33
CA ARG A 55 4.14 1.72 7.26
C ARG A 55 4.32 0.20 7.28
N ARG A 56 4.35 -0.46 6.13
CA ARG A 56 4.44 -1.92 6.07
C ARG A 56 5.79 -2.45 6.57
N GLN A 57 6.90 -1.87 6.13
CA GLN A 57 8.26 -2.27 6.55
C GLN A 57 8.48 -2.08 8.07
N PRO A 58 8.14 -0.93 8.70
CA PRO A 58 8.26 -0.77 10.14
C PRO A 58 7.36 -1.70 10.96
N ARG A 59 6.14 -2.00 10.48
CA ARG A 59 5.26 -3.00 11.13
C ARG A 59 5.94 -4.36 11.20
N LEU A 60 6.49 -4.82 10.08
CA LEU A 60 7.21 -6.09 10.00
C LEU A 60 8.45 -6.11 10.89
N SER A 61 9.19 -5.00 10.97
CA SER A 61 10.36 -4.90 11.85
C SER A 61 10.01 -4.85 13.33
N ARG A 62 8.90 -4.21 13.73
CA ARG A 62 8.50 -4.07 15.15
C ARG A 62 7.72 -5.26 15.70
N TYR A 63 6.92 -5.93 14.87
CA TYR A 63 6.12 -7.10 15.25
C TYR A 63 6.71 -8.41 14.71
N GLY A 64 7.94 -8.38 14.18
CA GLY A 64 8.61 -9.52 13.56
C GLY A 64 8.79 -10.70 14.52
N LYS A 65 8.05 -11.77 14.24
CA LYS A 65 8.61 -13.12 14.19
C LYS A 65 9.45 -13.24 12.92
#